data_AF-F1TC14-F1
#
_entry.id   AF-F1TC14-F1
#
_cell.length_a   1.000
_cell.length_b   1.000
_cell.length_c   1.000
_cell.angle_alpha   90.00
_cell.angle_beta   90.00
_cell.angle_gamma   90.00
#
_symmetry.space_group_name_H-M   'P 1'
#
loop_
_entity.id
_entity.type
_entity.pdbx_description
1 polymer ?
#
loop_
_entity_poly.entity_id
_entity_poly.type
_entity_poly.pdbx_seq_one_letter_code
_entity_poly.pdbx_strand_id
1 'polypeptide(L)'
;MGKALDIDLYKNGFDYKNVDCIQSPIAAATGYFNNENYFYYCFLHSIAGAYENYSQYDPSDYSNKILCKMGLELKKIDCRECTTDDVISMAAEEILFGRPVIMVVKYNSLFYNMYYKNEDFKLNHGLLINEFNESNRTFCIRDQLHKDILDTYKNAYFPLHITFDMLKEIWEHSNNQLRKELASCADSIYSIYQKEEVILNTNKAISIALTMMDNKNELINIIENFDGSKEFDNNIVFNRLRFHGCMEPIFHILYEQCINKSLELAQLQETQKKVENIRSKAISTVGKASRRRETISKERKDDLCKMVVEGDKILLNLMKTLVVCESKKKFSNYFIDITEHYNNQAFEDTLRDDSRADITGEGTHYIFQDLVVNEEWKKGDFCFNYSYLSAQPDNISCNAEVICIPEINAQYISILGCSEFGSYNEKLVIEYSDGSKRVITADFSDFFQPPVFGEKVYWTGAAAERRNGRTRYHSFNARLFAKRYRIESGCVVKIHLPKKRNVHIFALTLTDEVFL
;
A
#
# COMPACT_ATOMS: atom_id res chain seq x y z
N MET A 1 4.12 16.13 20.56
CA MET A 1 4.12 14.72 20.10
C MET A 1 3.63 14.70 18.67
N GLY A 2 4.01 13.75 17.83
CA GLY A 2 3.55 13.72 16.44
C GLY A 2 3.75 12.35 15.84
N LYS A 3 2.96 12.02 14.82
CA LYS A 3 3.06 10.74 14.12
C LYS A 3 2.91 10.97 12.63
N ALA A 4 3.86 10.46 11.86
CA ALA A 4 3.79 10.38 10.41
C ALA A 4 3.53 8.91 10.04
N LEU A 5 2.43 8.67 9.33
CA LEU A 5 2.11 7.37 8.77
C LEU A 5 2.85 7.24 7.43
N ASP A 6 3.65 6.18 7.32
CA ASP A 6 4.55 5.94 6.18
C ASP A 6 3.76 5.44 4.96
N ILE A 7 3.05 6.37 4.33
CA ILE A 7 2.33 6.14 3.07
C ILE A 7 3.20 6.60 1.91
N ASP A 8 3.47 5.68 0.99
CA ASP A 8 4.31 5.93 -0.18
C ASP A 8 3.66 6.94 -1.15
N LEU A 9 4.48 7.51 -2.02
CA LEU A 9 4.05 8.37 -3.12
C LEU A 9 3.44 7.58 -4.27
N TYR A 10 3.66 6.26 -4.30
CA TYR A 10 3.27 5.34 -5.37
C TYR A 10 3.63 5.89 -6.76
N LYS A 11 4.94 6.13 -6.99
CA LYS A 11 5.46 6.67 -8.27
C LYS A 11 5.19 5.75 -9.47
N ASN A 12 5.01 4.46 -9.20
CA ASN A 12 4.60 3.41 -10.13
C ASN A 12 3.09 3.08 -10.01
N GLY A 13 2.34 3.90 -9.26
CA GLY A 13 0.92 3.73 -9.04
C GLY A 13 0.06 4.27 -10.17
N PHE A 14 -1.21 4.49 -9.85
CA PHE A 14 -2.26 4.81 -10.80
C PHE A 14 -2.70 6.26 -10.67
N ASP A 15 -2.92 6.92 -11.82
CA ASP A 15 -3.44 8.28 -11.88
C ASP A 15 -4.98 8.35 -11.93
N TYR A 16 -5.52 9.57 -11.95
CA TYR A 16 -6.95 9.86 -12.00
C TYR A 16 -7.69 9.30 -13.23
N LYS A 17 -7.00 8.75 -14.23
CA LYS A 17 -7.63 8.08 -15.38
C LYS A 17 -7.93 6.62 -15.09
N ASN A 18 -7.31 6.06 -14.06
CA ASN A 18 -7.33 4.64 -13.75
C ASN A 18 -8.16 4.34 -12.49
N VAL A 19 -8.07 5.21 -11.48
CA VAL A 19 -8.77 5.08 -10.19
C VAL A 19 -9.33 6.46 -9.81
N ASP A 20 -10.56 6.51 -9.30
CA ASP A 20 -11.20 7.79 -8.99
C ASP A 20 -10.62 8.44 -7.71
N CYS A 21 -10.94 9.73 -7.55
CA CYS A 21 -10.37 10.56 -6.50
C CYS A 21 -10.87 10.25 -5.08
N ILE A 22 -11.87 9.38 -4.90
CA ILE A 22 -12.30 8.90 -3.59
C ILE A 22 -11.62 7.57 -3.28
N GLN A 23 -11.59 6.67 -4.25
CA GLN A 23 -11.07 5.31 -4.11
C GLN A 23 -9.55 5.25 -4.09
N SER A 24 -8.88 6.16 -4.80
CA SER A 24 -7.42 6.23 -4.83
C SER A 24 -6.85 6.55 -3.43
N PRO A 25 -7.32 7.59 -2.68
CA PRO A 25 -6.87 7.84 -1.30
C PRO A 25 -7.10 6.66 -0.35
N ILE A 26 -8.22 5.95 -0.51
CA ILE A 26 -8.51 4.73 0.26
C ILE A 26 -7.47 3.66 -0.05
N ALA A 27 -7.16 3.42 -1.33
CA ALA A 27 -6.10 2.51 -1.74
C ALA A 27 -4.75 2.89 -1.12
N ALA A 28 -4.37 4.17 -1.19
CA ALA A 28 -3.12 4.68 -0.63
C ALA A 28 -3.03 4.45 0.88
N ALA A 29 -4.14 4.65 1.59
CA ALA A 29 -4.26 4.37 3.02
C ALA A 29 -4.13 2.87 3.34
N THR A 30 -4.64 1.96 2.50
CA THR A 30 -4.41 0.51 2.71
C THR A 30 -2.94 0.12 2.63
N GLY A 31 -2.17 0.85 1.80
CA GLY A 31 -0.75 0.56 1.62
C GLY A 31 0.14 0.94 2.80
N TYR A 32 -0.39 1.71 3.77
CA TYR A 32 0.26 1.89 5.08
C TYR A 32 0.49 0.56 5.82
N PHE A 33 -0.46 -0.37 5.73
CA PHE A 33 -0.36 -1.67 6.42
C PHE A 33 0.53 -2.65 5.67
N ASN A 34 0.51 -2.58 4.34
CA ASN A 34 1.39 -3.32 3.45
C ASN A 34 1.40 -2.61 2.10
N ASN A 35 2.56 -2.17 1.60
CA ASN A 35 2.66 -1.39 0.37
C ASN A 35 1.91 -2.02 -0.83
N GLU A 36 1.89 -3.36 -0.94
CA GLU A 36 1.19 -4.07 -2.01
C GLU A 36 -0.34 -3.95 -1.94
N ASN A 37 -0.90 -3.67 -0.76
CA ASN A 37 -2.34 -3.49 -0.59
C ASN A 37 -2.88 -2.34 -1.44
N TYR A 38 -2.07 -1.31 -1.73
CA TYR A 38 -2.44 -0.26 -2.68
C TYR A 38 -2.80 -0.86 -4.05
N PHE A 39 -1.91 -1.68 -4.61
CA PHE A 39 -2.11 -2.29 -5.92
C PHE A 39 -3.25 -3.30 -5.91
N TYR A 40 -3.34 -4.12 -4.86
CA TYR A 40 -4.44 -5.08 -4.71
C TYR A 40 -5.80 -4.39 -4.54
N TYR A 41 -5.87 -3.29 -3.79
CA TYR A 41 -7.12 -2.53 -3.66
C TYR A 41 -7.54 -1.95 -5.01
N CYS A 42 -6.64 -1.27 -5.72
CA CYS A 42 -6.92 -0.69 -7.03
C CYS A 42 -7.37 -1.76 -8.05
N PHE A 43 -6.75 -2.95 -8.00
CA PHE A 43 -7.14 -4.12 -8.79
C PHE A 43 -8.56 -4.60 -8.48
N LEU A 44 -8.86 -4.86 -7.19
CA LEU A 44 -10.16 -5.35 -6.75
C LEU A 44 -11.26 -4.31 -6.99
N HIS A 45 -10.97 -3.03 -6.77
CA HIS A 45 -11.86 -1.92 -7.09
C HIS A 45 -12.16 -1.86 -8.59
N SER A 46 -11.14 -2.00 -9.44
CA SER A 46 -11.29 -1.99 -10.90
C SER A 46 -12.21 -3.10 -11.41
N ILE A 47 -12.12 -4.29 -10.81
CA ILE A 47 -13.05 -5.39 -11.09
C ILE A 47 -14.44 -5.06 -10.56
N ALA A 48 -14.58 -4.81 -9.25
CA ALA A 48 -15.88 -4.57 -8.61
C ALA A 48 -16.66 -3.40 -9.26
N GLY A 49 -15.97 -2.30 -9.58
CA GLY A 49 -16.57 -1.10 -10.18
C GLY A 49 -17.10 -1.28 -11.61
N ALA A 50 -16.66 -2.33 -12.31
CA ALA A 50 -17.22 -2.71 -13.61
C ALA A 50 -18.57 -3.45 -13.49
N TYR A 51 -18.89 -4.01 -12.32
CA TYR A 51 -20.12 -4.76 -12.06
C TYR A 51 -21.08 -4.04 -11.11
N GLU A 52 -20.60 -3.06 -10.35
CA GLU A 52 -21.41 -2.29 -9.40
C GLU A 52 -21.19 -0.78 -9.60
N ASN A 53 -22.29 -0.01 -9.62
CA ASN A 53 -22.20 1.45 -9.67
C ASN A 53 -21.96 2.05 -8.29
N TYR A 54 -20.69 2.17 -7.93
CA TYR A 54 -20.27 2.62 -6.60
C TYR A 54 -20.50 4.11 -6.32
N SER A 55 -20.82 4.95 -7.31
CA SER A 55 -21.04 6.39 -7.09
C SER A 55 -22.29 6.71 -6.27
N GLN A 56 -23.15 5.72 -6.03
CA GLN A 56 -24.40 5.88 -5.28
C GLN A 56 -24.27 5.51 -3.80
N TYR A 57 -23.11 4.98 -3.39
CA TYR A 57 -22.89 4.47 -2.04
C TYR A 57 -22.08 5.46 -1.21
N ASP A 58 -22.25 5.35 0.11
CA ASP A 58 -21.26 5.88 1.03
C ASP A 58 -19.88 5.23 0.75
N PRO A 59 -18.77 5.98 0.85
CA PRO A 59 -17.44 5.42 0.66
C PRO A 59 -17.17 4.18 1.50
N SER A 60 -17.65 4.13 2.76
CA SER A 60 -17.46 2.98 3.65
C SER A 60 -18.27 1.76 3.22
N ASP A 61 -19.53 1.95 2.83
CA ASP A 61 -20.43 0.85 2.42
C ASP A 61 -19.87 0.09 1.21
N TYR A 62 -19.38 0.81 0.20
CA TYR A 62 -18.79 0.19 -0.98
C TYR A 62 -17.40 -0.37 -0.70
N SER A 63 -16.50 0.43 -0.14
CA SER A 63 -15.09 0.05 0.01
C SER A 63 -14.92 -1.16 0.94
N ASN A 64 -15.77 -1.32 1.95
CA ASN A 64 -15.73 -2.47 2.86
C ASN A 64 -16.10 -3.80 2.19
N LYS A 65 -16.75 -3.80 1.02
CA LYS A 65 -16.91 -5.04 0.21
C LYS A 65 -15.57 -5.60 -0.29
N ILE A 66 -14.56 -4.73 -0.39
CA ILE A 66 -13.19 -5.06 -0.79
C ILE A 66 -12.31 -5.19 0.45
N LEU A 67 -12.28 -4.16 1.31
CA LEU A 67 -11.36 -4.06 2.45
C LEU A 67 -11.48 -5.22 3.42
N CYS A 68 -12.70 -5.71 3.69
CA CYS A 68 -12.89 -6.85 4.59
C CYS A 68 -12.19 -8.12 4.08
N LYS A 69 -12.06 -8.29 2.76
CA LYS A 69 -11.31 -9.42 2.15
C LYS A 69 -9.80 -9.26 2.27
N MET A 70 -9.34 -8.07 2.67
CA MET A 70 -7.95 -7.70 2.90
C MET A 70 -7.62 -7.59 4.41
N GLY A 71 -8.56 -7.93 5.29
CA GLY A 71 -8.39 -7.78 6.75
C GLY A 71 -8.50 -6.34 7.24
N LEU A 72 -9.01 -5.43 6.40
CA LEU A 72 -9.12 -4.00 6.68
C LEU A 72 -10.58 -3.56 6.78
N GLU A 73 -10.82 -2.41 7.40
CA GLU A 73 -12.13 -1.74 7.46
C GLU A 73 -11.94 -0.23 7.27
N LEU A 74 -12.71 0.39 6.39
CA LEU A 74 -12.93 1.83 6.34
C LEU A 74 -14.07 2.17 7.28
N LYS A 75 -13.72 2.60 8.50
CA LYS A 75 -14.70 2.96 9.52
C LYS A 75 -15.16 4.40 9.30
N LYS A 76 -16.47 4.58 9.13
CA LYS A 76 -17.13 5.89 9.14
C LYS A 76 -17.26 6.38 10.57
N ILE A 77 -16.82 7.61 10.82
CA ILE A 77 -16.89 8.28 12.13
C ILE A 77 -17.90 9.41 11.98
N ASP A 78 -19.00 9.33 12.73
CA ASP A 78 -20.08 10.32 12.74
C ASP A 78 -19.67 11.55 13.57
N CYS A 79 -19.79 12.73 12.96
CA CYS A 79 -19.37 14.00 13.52
C CYS A 79 -20.54 15.00 13.66
N ARG A 80 -21.80 14.56 13.53
CA ARG A 80 -22.98 15.46 13.53
C ARG A 80 -23.12 16.30 14.81
N GLU A 81 -22.70 15.77 15.95
CA GLU A 81 -22.80 16.44 17.26
C GLU A 81 -21.49 17.12 17.69
N CYS A 82 -20.47 17.10 16.82
CA CYS A 82 -19.14 17.64 17.10
C CYS A 82 -19.03 19.09 16.64
N THR A 83 -18.27 19.92 17.38
CA THR A 83 -17.79 21.18 16.82
C THR A 83 -16.72 20.90 15.77
N THR A 84 -16.43 21.84 14.88
CA THR A 84 -15.35 21.65 13.91
C THR A 84 -14.00 21.35 14.59
N ASP A 85 -13.70 22.04 15.70
CA ASP A 85 -12.45 21.82 16.43
C ASP A 85 -12.36 20.39 16.98
N ASP A 86 -13.49 19.82 17.41
CA ASP A 86 -13.57 18.42 17.83
C ASP A 86 -13.28 17.49 16.65
N VAL A 87 -13.86 17.74 15.47
CA VAL A 87 -13.63 16.90 14.27
C VAL A 87 -12.15 16.88 13.86
N ILE A 88 -11.50 18.05 13.83
CA ILE A 88 -10.07 18.11 13.46
C ILE A 88 -9.21 17.46 14.55
N SER A 89 -9.60 17.57 15.81
CA SER A 89 -8.92 16.89 16.93
C SER A 89 -9.09 15.37 16.85
N MET A 90 -10.26 14.86 16.46
CA MET A 90 -10.50 13.44 16.21
C MET A 90 -9.63 12.92 15.06
N ALA A 91 -9.48 13.70 13.98
CA ALA A 91 -8.57 13.34 12.90
C ALA A 91 -7.11 13.24 13.39
N ALA A 92 -6.65 14.19 14.22
CA ALA A 92 -5.33 14.11 14.85
C ALA A 92 -5.17 12.86 15.72
N GLU A 93 -6.19 12.54 16.53
CA GLU A 93 -6.20 11.38 17.40
C GLU A 93 -6.07 10.06 16.62
N GLU A 94 -6.84 9.88 15.54
CA GLU A 94 -6.75 8.72 14.66
C GLU A 94 -5.33 8.55 14.09
N ILE A 95 -4.70 9.65 13.64
CA ILE A 95 -3.32 9.62 13.14
C ILE A 95 -2.33 9.22 14.23
N LEU A 96 -2.46 9.76 15.44
CA LEU A 96 -1.60 9.40 16.58
C LEU A 96 -1.73 7.93 16.95
N PHE A 97 -2.92 7.34 16.78
CA PHE A 97 -3.14 5.90 16.94
C PHE A 97 -2.70 5.05 15.75
N GLY A 98 -2.06 5.62 14.73
CA GLY A 98 -1.59 4.85 13.58
C GLY A 98 -2.69 4.51 12.57
N ARG A 99 -3.77 5.30 12.50
CA ARG A 99 -4.89 5.04 11.59
C ARG A 99 -5.00 6.16 10.55
N PRO A 100 -4.74 5.86 9.26
CA PRO A 100 -4.89 6.87 8.20
C PRO A 100 -6.31 7.38 8.11
N VAL A 101 -6.48 8.70 7.94
CA VAL A 101 -7.78 9.36 7.87
C VAL A 101 -8.07 9.80 6.44
N ILE A 102 -9.28 9.55 5.96
CA ILE A 102 -9.81 10.05 4.69
C ILE A 102 -10.95 11.02 4.99
N MET A 103 -10.90 12.20 4.40
CA MET A 103 -12.00 13.17 4.40
C MET A 103 -12.56 13.31 3.00
N VAL A 104 -13.89 13.23 2.85
CA VAL A 104 -14.55 13.61 1.60
C VAL A 104 -14.81 15.10 1.63
N VAL A 105 -14.19 15.82 0.71
CA VAL A 105 -14.20 17.29 0.64
C VAL A 105 -14.69 17.75 -0.73
N LYS A 106 -14.94 19.05 -0.87
CA LYS A 106 -15.26 19.66 -2.17
C LYS A 106 -13.99 20.26 -2.79
N TYR A 107 -13.80 20.08 -4.09
CA TYR A 107 -12.66 20.67 -4.80
C TYR A 107 -12.57 22.19 -4.62
N ASN A 108 -13.71 22.89 -4.62
CA ASN A 108 -13.75 24.34 -4.41
C ASN A 108 -13.45 24.78 -2.96
N SER A 109 -13.27 23.85 -2.03
CA SER A 109 -12.81 24.11 -0.66
C SER A 109 -11.30 23.97 -0.47
N LEU A 110 -10.58 23.45 -1.47
CA LEU A 110 -9.14 23.24 -1.40
C LEU A 110 -8.39 24.49 -1.88
N PHE A 111 -7.78 25.25 -0.96
CA PHE A 111 -7.11 26.54 -1.26
C PHE A 111 -5.98 26.47 -2.30
N TYR A 112 -5.39 25.28 -2.49
CA TYR A 112 -4.33 25.02 -3.45
C TYR A 112 -4.84 24.51 -4.80
N ASN A 113 -6.16 24.36 -4.97
CA ASN A 113 -6.77 23.91 -6.22
C ASN A 113 -7.27 25.10 -7.05
N MET A 114 -7.20 25.00 -8.38
CA MET A 114 -7.62 26.07 -9.29
C MET A 114 -9.11 26.43 -9.19
N TYR A 115 -9.95 25.53 -8.67
CA TYR A 115 -11.37 25.74 -8.47
C TYR A 115 -11.72 26.32 -7.10
N TYR A 116 -10.74 26.66 -6.26
CA TYR A 116 -10.98 27.23 -4.93
C TYR A 116 -11.90 28.45 -5.01
N LYS A 117 -12.96 28.46 -4.18
CA LYS A 117 -14.02 29.48 -4.15
C LYS A 117 -14.82 29.64 -5.46
N ASN A 118 -14.68 28.71 -6.40
CA ASN A 118 -15.59 28.62 -7.54
C ASN A 118 -16.86 27.84 -7.13
N GLU A 119 -17.91 28.58 -6.79
CA GLU A 119 -19.20 28.02 -6.39
C GLU A 119 -19.88 27.20 -7.49
N ASP A 120 -19.50 27.37 -8.76
CA ASP A 120 -20.05 26.57 -9.86
C ASP A 120 -19.41 25.17 -9.94
N PHE A 121 -18.27 24.95 -9.27
CA PHE A 121 -17.52 23.70 -9.30
C PHE A 121 -17.64 22.91 -7.97
N LYS A 122 -18.61 21.99 -7.89
CA LYS A 122 -18.97 21.29 -6.64
C LYS A 122 -18.63 19.79 -6.61
N LEU A 123 -17.61 19.35 -7.33
CA LEU A 123 -17.24 17.93 -7.33
C LEU A 123 -16.62 17.51 -5.99
N ASN A 124 -16.93 16.28 -5.57
CA ASN A 124 -16.35 15.64 -4.40
C ASN A 124 -14.92 15.19 -4.69
N HIS A 125 -14.11 15.12 -3.64
CA HIS A 125 -12.71 14.72 -3.67
C HIS A 125 -12.33 14.01 -2.37
N GLY A 126 -11.48 12.99 -2.45
CA GLY A 126 -10.96 12.30 -1.27
C GLY A 126 -9.62 12.89 -0.84
N LEU A 127 -9.54 13.33 0.40
CA LEU A 127 -8.33 13.89 1.00
C LEU A 127 -7.76 12.91 2.02
N LEU A 128 -6.54 12.41 1.79
CA LEU A 128 -5.85 11.53 2.72
C LEU A 128 -5.01 12.37 3.69
N ILE A 129 -5.22 12.19 4.99
CA ILE A 129 -4.40 12.75 6.05
C ILE A 129 -3.49 11.62 6.56
N ASN A 130 -2.18 11.87 6.61
CA ASN A 130 -1.21 10.86 6.99
C ASN A 130 -0.25 11.30 8.10
N GLU A 131 -0.26 12.57 8.51
CA GLU A 131 0.63 13.04 9.59
C GLU A 131 -0.06 14.09 10.44
N PHE A 132 0.25 14.10 11.74
CA PHE A 132 -0.06 15.18 12.65
C PHE A 132 1.16 15.52 13.51
N ASN A 133 1.47 16.81 13.59
CA ASN A 133 2.53 17.37 14.42
C ASN A 133 1.94 18.37 15.40
N GLU A 134 1.91 17.98 16.68
CA GLU A 134 1.34 18.79 17.77
C GLU A 134 2.16 20.05 18.04
N SER A 135 3.49 20.00 17.88
CA SER A 135 4.40 21.08 18.28
C SER A 135 4.18 22.36 17.47
N ASN A 136 3.77 22.23 16.21
CA ASN A 136 3.45 23.34 15.33
C ASN A 136 1.98 23.34 14.87
N ARG A 137 1.15 22.42 15.39
CA ARG A 137 -0.26 22.23 15.03
C ARG A 137 -0.46 22.11 13.51
N THR A 138 0.28 21.21 12.87
CA THR A 138 0.17 20.96 11.43
C THR A 138 -0.21 19.52 11.13
N PHE A 139 -0.85 19.33 9.98
CA PHE A 139 -1.10 18.04 9.36
C PHE A 139 -0.28 17.92 8.08
N CYS A 140 0.09 16.70 7.69
CA CYS A 140 0.42 16.40 6.29
C CYS A 140 -0.78 15.70 5.65
N ILE A 141 -1.16 16.20 4.48
CA ILE A 141 -2.13 15.59 3.59
C ILE A 141 -1.42 15.03 2.35
N ARG A 142 -1.94 13.93 1.81
CA ARG A 142 -1.56 13.36 0.53
C ARG A 142 -2.71 13.58 -0.45
N ASP A 143 -2.40 14.22 -1.56
CA ASP A 143 -3.37 14.48 -2.61
C ASP A 143 -2.82 14.12 -4.00
N GLN A 144 -3.70 13.87 -4.97
CA GLN A 144 -3.39 13.76 -6.39
C GLN A 144 -3.86 15.06 -7.07
N LEU A 145 -2.93 15.93 -7.46
CA LEU A 145 -3.29 17.18 -8.16
C LEU A 145 -3.84 16.86 -9.55
N HIS A 146 -4.97 17.50 -9.89
CA HIS A 146 -5.50 17.44 -11.24
C HIS A 146 -4.59 18.26 -12.18
N LYS A 147 -3.93 17.55 -13.10
CA LYS A 147 -3.52 17.93 -14.48
C LYS A 147 -2.62 19.15 -14.74
N ASP A 148 -2.59 20.20 -13.93
CA ASP A 148 -2.11 21.51 -14.44
C ASP A 148 -0.80 22.04 -13.82
N ILE A 149 -0.16 21.32 -12.89
CA ILE A 149 1.04 21.81 -12.18
C ILE A 149 2.31 20.97 -12.45
N LEU A 150 2.18 19.66 -12.69
CA LEU A 150 3.34 18.74 -12.75
C LEU A 150 3.19 17.67 -13.85
N ASP A 151 3.11 18.09 -15.11
CA ASP A 151 3.11 17.18 -16.29
C ASP A 151 4.39 16.29 -16.36
N THR A 152 5.42 16.62 -15.58
CA THR A 152 6.74 15.94 -15.62
C THR A 152 6.84 14.72 -14.71
N TYR A 153 5.91 14.50 -13.78
CA TYR A 153 6.01 13.39 -12.83
C TYR A 153 4.71 12.59 -12.75
N LYS A 154 4.78 11.28 -13.06
CA LYS A 154 3.75 10.28 -12.73
C LYS A 154 3.65 10.04 -11.22
N ASN A 155 3.78 11.05 -10.38
CA ASN A 155 3.64 10.87 -8.93
C ASN A 155 2.15 10.75 -8.62
N ALA A 156 1.72 9.58 -8.14
CA ALA A 156 0.33 9.38 -7.76
C ALA A 156 -0.07 10.28 -6.58
N TYR A 157 0.84 10.56 -5.63
CA TYR A 157 0.58 11.43 -4.48
C TYR A 157 1.69 12.44 -4.23
N PHE A 158 1.34 13.64 -3.78
CA PHE A 158 2.28 14.61 -3.22
C PHE A 158 1.90 14.98 -1.78
N PRO A 159 2.89 15.19 -0.89
CA PRO A 159 2.65 15.68 0.46
C PRO A 159 2.45 17.20 0.48
N LEU A 160 1.47 17.68 1.24
CA LEU A 160 1.31 19.08 1.58
C LEU A 160 1.12 19.23 3.09
N HIS A 161 1.97 20.05 3.72
CA HIS A 161 1.78 20.43 5.12
C HIS A 161 0.80 21.60 5.21
N ILE A 162 -0.24 21.43 6.02
CA ILE A 162 -1.27 22.44 6.26
C ILE A 162 -1.43 22.67 7.75
N THR A 163 -1.83 23.87 8.14
CA THR A 163 -2.12 24.15 9.56
C THR A 163 -3.43 23.51 9.98
N PHE A 164 -3.60 23.33 11.28
CA PHE A 164 -4.88 22.92 11.88
C PHE A 164 -6.05 23.78 11.37
N ASP A 165 -5.87 25.10 11.32
CA ASP A 165 -6.92 26.04 10.86
C ASP A 165 -7.21 25.92 9.36
N MET A 166 -6.22 25.59 8.53
CA MET A 166 -6.47 25.34 7.11
C MET A 166 -7.31 24.09 6.90
N LEU A 167 -7.04 22.99 7.63
CA LEU A 167 -7.86 21.79 7.56
C LEU A 167 -9.28 22.04 8.09
N LYS A 168 -9.40 22.84 9.14
CA LYS A 168 -10.67 23.34 9.69
C LYS A 168 -11.51 24.06 8.62
N GLU A 169 -10.92 25.01 7.90
CA GLU A 169 -11.60 25.75 6.82
C GLU A 169 -12.05 24.83 5.68
N ILE A 170 -11.18 23.89 5.25
CA ILE A 170 -11.50 22.90 4.22
C ILE A 170 -12.73 22.08 4.63
N TRP A 171 -12.75 21.57 5.87
CA TRP A 171 -13.87 20.79 6.40
C TRP A 171 -15.15 21.62 6.45
N GLU A 172 -15.13 22.79 7.07
CA GLU A 172 -16.34 23.63 7.24
C GLU A 172 -16.96 23.99 5.90
N HIS A 173 -16.14 24.43 4.94
CA HIS A 173 -16.63 24.83 3.64
C HIS A 173 -17.19 23.63 2.86
N SER A 174 -16.51 22.48 2.88
CA SER A 174 -16.96 21.27 2.20
C SER A 174 -18.25 20.74 2.81
N ASN A 175 -18.28 20.60 4.13
CA ASN A 175 -19.36 19.94 4.83
C ASN A 175 -20.66 20.77 4.80
N ASN A 176 -20.55 22.11 4.77
CA ASN A 176 -21.69 22.98 4.48
C ASN A 176 -22.34 22.70 3.12
N GLN A 177 -21.55 22.37 2.09
CA GLN A 177 -22.08 22.01 0.78
C GLN A 177 -22.65 20.58 0.79
N LEU A 178 -21.95 19.62 1.40
CA LEU A 178 -22.38 18.23 1.50
C LEU A 178 -23.74 18.09 2.21
N ARG A 179 -23.96 18.84 3.30
CA ARG A 179 -25.27 18.89 3.99
C ARG A 179 -26.39 19.40 3.09
N LYS A 180 -26.13 20.45 2.28
CA LYS A 180 -27.13 20.98 1.33
C LYS A 180 -27.48 19.99 0.24
N GLU A 181 -26.53 19.16 -0.16
CA GLU A 181 -26.70 18.11 -1.16
C GLU A 181 -27.28 16.81 -0.58
N LEU A 182 -27.49 16.74 0.74
CA LEU A 182 -27.89 15.53 1.46
C LEU A 182 -26.95 14.35 1.16
N ALA A 183 -25.65 14.64 1.00
CA ALA A 183 -24.66 13.63 0.70
C ALA A 183 -24.51 12.64 1.87
N SER A 184 -24.38 11.36 1.57
CA SER A 184 -24.19 10.31 2.59
C SER A 184 -22.94 10.54 3.45
N CYS A 185 -21.91 11.16 2.88
CA CYS A 185 -20.66 11.49 3.56
C CYS A 185 -20.68 12.81 4.36
N ALA A 186 -21.81 13.54 4.39
CA ALA A 186 -21.92 14.72 5.23
C ALA A 186 -21.64 14.38 6.70
N ASP A 187 -21.02 15.31 7.42
CA ASP A 187 -20.71 15.21 8.85
C ASP A 187 -19.95 13.93 9.20
N SER A 188 -19.08 13.45 8.31
CA SER A 188 -18.32 12.22 8.53
C SER A 188 -16.86 12.33 8.10
N ILE A 189 -15.96 11.82 8.94
CA ILE A 189 -14.59 11.46 8.55
C ILE A 189 -14.48 9.94 8.49
N TYR A 190 -13.48 9.43 7.79
CA TYR A 190 -13.25 8.00 7.66
C TYR A 190 -11.85 7.64 8.10
N SER A 191 -11.68 6.46 8.67
CA SER A 191 -10.37 5.99 9.14
C SER A 191 -10.20 4.51 8.80
N ILE A 192 -9.00 4.12 8.36
CA ILE A 192 -8.71 2.71 8.05
C ILE A 192 -8.22 1.99 9.31
N TYR A 193 -8.90 0.89 9.62
CA TYR A 193 -8.57 -0.02 10.69
C TYR A 193 -8.06 -1.34 10.12
N GLN A 194 -7.03 -1.92 10.74
CA GLN A 194 -6.68 -3.32 10.53
C GLN A 194 -7.44 -4.18 11.54
N LYS A 195 -8.30 -5.07 11.04
CA LYS A 195 -9.08 -6.01 11.88
C LYS A 195 -8.32 -7.29 12.13
N GLU A 196 -7.65 -7.77 11.09
CA GLU A 196 -6.84 -8.97 11.12
C GLU A 196 -5.69 -8.82 10.11
N GLU A 197 -4.59 -9.52 10.37
CA GLU A 197 -3.49 -9.57 9.42
C GLU A 197 -3.81 -10.61 8.34
N VAL A 198 -4.18 -10.13 7.15
CA VAL A 198 -4.38 -10.99 5.97
C VAL A 198 -3.18 -10.87 5.05
N ILE A 199 -2.49 -11.99 4.87
CA ILE A 199 -1.39 -12.10 3.91
C ILE A 199 -1.98 -12.24 2.51
N LEU A 200 -2.01 -11.15 1.76
CA LEU A 200 -2.37 -11.14 0.34
C LEU A 200 -1.16 -11.30 -0.56
N ASN A 201 -1.34 -12.10 -1.60
CA ASN A 201 -0.45 -12.18 -2.75
C ASN A 201 -1.29 -12.05 -4.03
N THR A 202 -0.63 -11.87 -5.17
CA THR A 202 -1.27 -11.79 -6.50
C THR A 202 -2.27 -12.93 -6.76
N ASN A 203 -1.93 -14.17 -6.41
CA ASN A 203 -2.80 -15.34 -6.61
C ASN A 203 -4.10 -15.24 -5.80
N LYS A 204 -4.02 -14.87 -4.52
CA LYS A 204 -5.19 -14.63 -3.65
C LYS A 204 -6.00 -13.44 -4.13
N ALA A 205 -5.37 -12.35 -4.55
CA ALA A 205 -6.06 -11.18 -5.09
C ALA A 205 -6.87 -11.53 -6.35
N ILE A 206 -6.27 -12.27 -7.30
CA ILE A 206 -6.99 -12.75 -8.49
C ILE A 206 -8.12 -13.70 -8.10
N SER A 207 -7.90 -14.60 -7.14
CA SER A 207 -8.95 -15.50 -6.64
C SER A 207 -10.13 -14.74 -6.04
N ILE A 208 -9.87 -13.69 -5.25
CA ILE A 208 -10.91 -12.80 -4.71
C ILE A 208 -11.65 -12.08 -5.84
N ALA A 209 -10.94 -11.58 -6.85
CA ALA A 209 -11.54 -10.90 -8.00
C ALA A 209 -12.46 -11.84 -8.82
N LEU A 210 -12.07 -13.11 -9.00
CA LEU A 210 -12.91 -14.09 -9.67
C LEU A 210 -14.28 -14.24 -9.00
N THR A 211 -14.36 -14.15 -7.67
CA THR A 211 -15.66 -14.22 -6.94
C THR A 211 -16.48 -12.92 -7.07
N MET A 212 -15.94 -11.86 -7.66
CA MET A 212 -16.64 -10.59 -7.86
C MET A 212 -17.26 -10.49 -9.27
N MET A 213 -16.85 -11.37 -10.19
CA MET A 213 -17.26 -11.35 -11.60
C MET A 213 -18.54 -12.15 -11.90
N ASP A 214 -19.27 -12.59 -10.88
CA ASP A 214 -20.44 -13.47 -11.04
C ASP A 214 -21.70 -12.76 -11.59
N ASN A 215 -21.71 -11.42 -11.56
CA ASN A 215 -22.84 -10.61 -12.02
C ASN A 215 -22.68 -10.16 -13.48
N LYS A 216 -23.76 -9.61 -14.05
CA LYS A 216 -23.71 -8.98 -15.37
C LYS A 216 -22.96 -7.65 -15.29
N ASN A 217 -22.00 -7.44 -16.21
CA ASN A 217 -21.22 -6.21 -16.27
C ASN A 217 -22.14 -4.98 -16.48
N GLU A 218 -21.93 -3.92 -15.71
CA GLU A 218 -22.83 -2.76 -15.68
C GLU A 218 -22.81 -1.97 -17.00
N LEU A 219 -21.72 -2.04 -17.76
CA LEU A 219 -21.67 -1.44 -19.10
C LEU A 219 -22.72 -2.07 -20.03
N ILE A 220 -23.00 -3.37 -19.88
CA ILE A 220 -24.00 -4.06 -20.69
C ILE A 220 -25.39 -3.49 -20.36
N ASN A 221 -25.69 -3.31 -19.06
CA ASN A 221 -26.96 -2.71 -18.62
C ASN A 221 -27.12 -1.28 -19.16
N ILE A 222 -26.04 -0.49 -19.15
CA ILE A 222 -26.04 0.85 -19.73
C ILE A 222 -26.32 0.82 -21.24
N ILE A 223 -25.68 -0.07 -22.00
CA ILE A 223 -25.88 -0.18 -23.45
C ILE A 223 -27.33 -0.58 -23.77
N GLU A 224 -27.86 -1.60 -23.09
CA GLU A 224 -29.21 -2.12 -23.31
C GLU A 224 -30.26 -1.05 -23.06
N ASN A 225 -30.13 -0.33 -21.94
CA ASN A 225 -31.10 0.66 -21.48
C ASN A 225 -30.87 2.06 -22.07
N PHE A 226 -29.81 2.28 -22.84
CA PHE A 226 -29.50 3.60 -23.40
C PHE A 226 -30.64 4.13 -24.29
N ASP A 227 -31.20 5.28 -23.93
CA ASP A 227 -32.41 5.85 -24.51
C ASP A 227 -32.16 7.09 -25.38
N GLY A 228 -30.90 7.48 -25.59
CA GLY A 228 -30.53 8.72 -26.28
C GLY A 228 -30.38 9.93 -25.35
N SER A 229 -30.52 9.76 -24.02
CA SER A 229 -30.28 10.84 -23.06
C SER A 229 -28.82 11.29 -23.04
N LYS A 230 -28.59 12.52 -22.54
CA LYS A 230 -27.23 13.08 -22.33
C LYS A 230 -26.54 12.55 -21.08
N GLU A 231 -27.20 11.71 -20.28
CA GLU A 231 -26.68 11.26 -18.98
C GLU A 231 -25.32 10.55 -19.10
N PHE A 232 -25.15 9.73 -20.14
CA PHE A 232 -23.89 9.02 -20.36
C PHE A 232 -22.74 9.97 -20.74
N ASP A 233 -22.96 10.95 -21.61
CA ASP A 233 -21.93 11.94 -22.01
C ASP A 233 -21.62 12.91 -20.85
N ASN A 234 -22.62 13.30 -20.05
CA ASN A 234 -22.42 14.10 -18.83
C ASN A 234 -21.49 13.40 -17.83
N ASN A 235 -21.53 12.06 -17.79
CA ASN A 235 -20.69 11.23 -16.93
C ASN A 235 -19.54 10.54 -17.68
N ILE A 236 -19.16 11.02 -18.87
CA ILE A 236 -18.22 10.29 -19.75
C ILE A 236 -16.85 10.06 -19.11
N VAL A 237 -16.37 10.99 -18.27
CA VAL A 237 -15.09 10.85 -17.57
C VAL A 237 -15.16 9.68 -16.59
N PHE A 238 -16.21 9.65 -15.77
CA PHE A 238 -16.47 8.56 -14.83
C PHE A 238 -16.68 7.21 -15.52
N ASN A 239 -17.48 7.18 -16.60
CA ASN A 239 -17.72 5.97 -17.38
C ASN A 239 -16.45 5.45 -18.06
N ARG A 240 -15.57 6.33 -18.55
CA ARG A 240 -14.27 5.95 -19.09
C ARG A 240 -13.37 5.35 -18.02
N LEU A 241 -13.33 5.96 -16.85
CA LEU A 241 -12.57 5.45 -15.71
C LEU A 241 -13.04 4.04 -15.34
N ARG A 242 -14.35 3.86 -15.12
CA ARG A 242 -14.95 2.59 -14.67
C ARG A 242 -14.83 1.42 -15.64
N PHE A 243 -14.86 1.68 -16.94
CA PHE A 243 -14.97 0.62 -17.94
C PHE A 243 -13.76 0.49 -18.87
N HIS A 244 -12.85 1.45 -18.87
CA HIS A 244 -11.62 1.41 -19.66
C HIS A 244 -10.38 1.73 -18.83
N GLY A 245 -10.40 2.79 -18.02
CA GLY A 245 -9.29 3.16 -17.14
C GLY A 245 -8.91 2.05 -16.15
N CYS A 246 -9.92 1.35 -15.65
CA CYS A 246 -9.79 0.18 -14.80
C CYS A 246 -8.96 -0.97 -15.40
N MET A 247 -8.69 -0.97 -16.72
CA MET A 247 -7.85 -2.00 -17.34
C MET A 247 -6.39 -1.90 -16.88
N GLU A 248 -5.87 -0.71 -16.59
CA GLU A 248 -4.47 -0.54 -16.19
C GLU A 248 -4.18 -1.22 -14.85
N PRO A 249 -4.95 -1.00 -13.76
CA PRO A 249 -4.77 -1.77 -12.52
C PRO A 249 -5.02 -3.26 -12.68
N ILE A 250 -5.95 -3.66 -13.55
CA ILE A 250 -6.21 -5.07 -13.86
C ILE A 250 -4.97 -5.73 -14.45
N PHE A 251 -4.46 -5.20 -15.55
CA PHE A 251 -3.32 -5.81 -16.23
C PHE A 251 -2.03 -5.67 -15.43
N HIS A 252 -1.86 -4.65 -14.58
CA HIS A 252 -0.72 -4.53 -13.66
C HIS A 252 -0.53 -5.81 -12.82
N ILE A 253 -1.58 -6.25 -12.12
CA ILE A 253 -1.53 -7.47 -11.29
C ILE A 253 -1.36 -8.73 -12.15
N LEU A 254 -1.94 -8.78 -13.35
CA LEU A 254 -1.77 -9.92 -14.25
C LEU A 254 -0.34 -10.02 -14.81
N TYR A 255 0.31 -8.90 -15.10
CA TYR A 255 1.72 -8.87 -15.49
C TYR A 255 2.60 -9.34 -14.34
N GLU A 256 2.37 -8.84 -13.13
CA GLU A 256 3.10 -9.27 -11.94
C GLU A 256 2.97 -10.78 -11.73
N GLN A 257 1.75 -11.32 -11.87
CA GLN A 257 1.51 -12.76 -11.75
C GLN A 257 2.23 -13.58 -12.83
N CYS A 258 2.27 -13.10 -14.08
CA CYS A 258 3.03 -13.75 -15.15
C CYS A 258 4.55 -13.72 -14.86
N ILE A 259 5.08 -12.59 -14.39
CA ILE A 259 6.50 -12.44 -14.02
C ILE A 259 6.84 -13.40 -12.87
N ASN A 260 6.02 -13.43 -11.83
CA ASN A 260 6.19 -14.31 -10.67
C ASN A 260 6.18 -15.80 -11.07
N LYS A 261 5.50 -16.13 -12.18
CA LYS A 261 5.43 -17.49 -12.74
C LYS A 261 6.38 -17.76 -13.89
N SER A 262 7.22 -16.79 -14.26
CA SER A 262 8.11 -16.88 -15.44
C SER A 262 7.36 -17.25 -16.73
N LEU A 263 6.15 -16.72 -16.92
CA LEU A 263 5.32 -16.91 -18.12
C LEU A 263 5.63 -15.83 -19.17
N GLU A 264 5.43 -16.17 -20.44
CA GLU A 264 5.64 -15.20 -21.54
C GLU A 264 4.60 -14.07 -21.53
N LEU A 265 5.09 -12.83 -21.70
CA LEU A 265 4.26 -11.62 -21.61
C LEU A 265 3.55 -11.24 -22.93
N ALA A 266 3.95 -11.81 -24.06
CA ALA A 266 3.42 -11.42 -25.38
C ALA A 266 1.92 -11.68 -25.51
N GLN A 267 1.46 -12.85 -25.05
CA GLN A 267 0.04 -13.20 -25.05
C GLN A 267 -0.79 -12.29 -24.14
N LEU A 268 -0.21 -11.86 -23.01
CA LEU A 268 -0.84 -10.94 -22.07
C LEU A 268 -1.01 -9.54 -22.69
N GLN A 269 0.03 -9.05 -23.39
CA GLN A 269 -0.02 -7.77 -24.11
C GLN A 269 -1.06 -7.76 -25.23
N GLU A 270 -1.18 -8.85 -25.99
CA GLU A 270 -2.21 -8.97 -27.03
C GLU A 270 -3.62 -8.98 -26.41
N THR A 271 -3.79 -9.74 -25.32
CA THR A 271 -5.05 -9.81 -24.59
C THR A 271 -5.47 -8.45 -24.04
N GLN A 272 -4.54 -7.71 -23.43
CA GLN A 272 -4.76 -6.34 -22.95
C GLN A 272 -5.30 -5.44 -24.06
N LYS A 273 -4.58 -5.35 -25.18
CA LYS A 273 -4.97 -4.53 -26.33
C LYS A 273 -6.35 -4.93 -26.84
N LYS A 274 -6.66 -6.23 -26.91
CA LYS A 274 -7.96 -6.71 -27.38
C LYS A 274 -9.09 -6.24 -26.45
N VAL A 275 -8.96 -6.40 -25.14
CA VAL A 275 -9.99 -6.01 -24.17
C VAL A 275 -10.15 -4.49 -24.11
N GLU A 276 -9.05 -3.72 -24.08
CA GLU A 276 -9.07 -2.26 -24.11
C GLU A 276 -9.78 -1.71 -25.37
N ASN A 277 -9.48 -2.28 -26.55
CA ASN A 277 -10.13 -1.90 -27.80
C ASN A 277 -11.64 -2.16 -27.77
N ILE A 278 -12.08 -3.29 -27.20
CA ILE A 278 -13.49 -3.62 -27.02
C ILE A 278 -14.16 -2.55 -26.14
N ARG A 279 -13.59 -2.24 -24.98
CA ARG A 279 -14.12 -1.26 -24.02
C ARG A 279 -14.18 0.13 -24.60
N SER A 280 -13.08 0.57 -25.23
CA SER A 280 -12.97 1.87 -25.88
C SER A 280 -14.03 2.05 -26.98
N LYS A 281 -14.24 1.02 -27.81
CA LYS A 281 -15.25 1.05 -28.89
C LYS A 281 -16.67 1.11 -28.35
N ALA A 282 -16.99 0.34 -27.30
CA ALA A 282 -18.30 0.37 -26.67
C ALA A 282 -18.61 1.75 -26.07
N ILE A 283 -17.73 2.25 -25.19
CA ILE A 283 -17.89 3.55 -24.52
C ILE A 283 -17.95 4.69 -25.54
N SER A 284 -17.08 4.67 -26.55
CA SER A 284 -17.06 5.72 -27.59
C SER A 284 -18.32 5.72 -28.44
N THR A 285 -18.93 4.55 -28.68
CA THR A 285 -20.17 4.46 -29.45
C THR A 285 -21.34 5.05 -28.65
N VAL A 286 -21.50 4.64 -27.38
CA VAL A 286 -22.56 5.17 -26.51
C VAL A 286 -22.36 6.67 -26.24
N GLY A 287 -21.12 7.09 -25.96
CA GLY A 287 -20.78 8.50 -25.74
C GLY A 287 -21.09 9.39 -26.93
N LYS A 288 -20.78 8.95 -28.17
CA LYS A 288 -21.12 9.71 -29.38
C LYS A 288 -22.64 9.83 -29.56
N ALA A 289 -23.38 8.75 -29.35
CA ALA A 289 -24.84 8.76 -29.45
C ALA A 289 -25.46 9.68 -28.39
N SER A 290 -25.00 9.59 -27.13
CA SER A 290 -25.46 10.43 -26.02
C SER A 290 -25.19 11.92 -26.26
N ARG A 291 -24.00 12.27 -26.77
CA ARG A 291 -23.66 13.65 -27.13
C ARG A 291 -24.58 14.23 -28.20
N ARG A 292 -24.96 13.41 -29.19
CA ARG A 292 -25.85 13.77 -30.29
C ARG A 292 -27.33 13.66 -29.95
N ARG A 293 -27.67 13.11 -28.78
CA ARG A 293 -29.04 12.76 -28.38
C ARG A 293 -29.72 11.80 -29.35
N GLU A 294 -28.94 10.85 -29.88
CA GLU A 294 -29.39 9.84 -30.82
C GLU A 294 -29.64 8.52 -30.08
N THR A 295 -30.68 7.78 -30.48
CA THR A 295 -30.87 6.40 -30.03
C THR A 295 -29.93 5.45 -30.78
N ILE A 296 -29.59 4.33 -30.16
CA ILE A 296 -28.83 3.25 -30.81
C ILE A 296 -29.84 2.16 -31.20
N SER A 297 -29.76 1.68 -32.44
CA SER A 297 -30.64 0.60 -32.92
C SER A 297 -30.46 -0.66 -32.06
N LYS A 298 -31.53 -1.45 -31.92
CA LYS A 298 -31.50 -2.70 -31.13
C LYS A 298 -30.38 -3.64 -31.59
N GLU A 299 -30.25 -3.87 -32.90
CA GLU A 299 -29.18 -4.67 -33.49
C GLU A 299 -27.80 -4.16 -33.08
N ARG A 300 -27.59 -2.84 -33.12
CA ARG A 300 -26.31 -2.26 -32.73
C ARG A 300 -26.04 -2.35 -31.23
N LYS A 301 -27.07 -2.25 -30.38
CA LYS A 301 -26.94 -2.51 -28.93
C LYS A 301 -26.53 -3.96 -28.69
N ASP A 302 -27.21 -4.91 -29.33
CA ASP A 302 -26.93 -6.35 -29.20
C ASP A 302 -25.49 -6.67 -29.61
N ASP A 303 -24.99 -6.07 -30.69
CA ASP A 303 -23.59 -6.21 -31.12
C ASP A 303 -22.60 -5.67 -30.09
N LEU A 304 -22.85 -4.48 -29.54
CA LEU A 304 -22.00 -3.88 -28.51
C LEU A 304 -21.99 -4.73 -27.24
N CYS A 305 -23.15 -5.22 -26.80
CA CYS A 305 -23.28 -6.12 -25.66
C CYS A 305 -22.50 -7.42 -25.88
N LYS A 306 -22.63 -8.06 -27.05
CA LYS A 306 -21.88 -9.28 -27.40
C LYS A 306 -20.37 -9.04 -27.35
N MET A 307 -19.90 -7.91 -27.88
CA MET A 307 -18.48 -7.55 -27.82
C MET A 307 -17.98 -7.41 -26.38
N VAL A 308 -18.73 -6.72 -25.52
CA VAL A 308 -18.36 -6.56 -24.10
C VAL A 308 -18.30 -7.91 -23.40
N VAL A 309 -19.30 -8.77 -23.62
CA VAL A 309 -19.33 -10.14 -23.08
C VAL A 309 -18.14 -10.98 -23.57
N GLU A 310 -17.73 -10.85 -24.83
CA GLU A 310 -16.54 -11.53 -25.35
C GLU A 310 -15.27 -11.05 -24.62
N GLY A 311 -15.12 -9.74 -24.44
CA GLY A 311 -14.01 -9.15 -23.69
C GLY A 311 -13.94 -9.68 -22.25
N ASP A 312 -15.07 -9.75 -21.56
CA ASP A 312 -15.14 -10.28 -20.19
C ASP A 312 -14.81 -11.76 -20.10
N LYS A 313 -15.26 -12.56 -21.08
CA LYS A 313 -14.89 -13.99 -21.15
C LYS A 313 -13.39 -14.18 -21.34
N ILE A 314 -12.76 -13.36 -22.18
CA ILE A 314 -11.32 -13.41 -22.42
C ILE A 314 -10.57 -13.10 -21.13
N LEU A 315 -10.92 -12.00 -20.45
CA LEU A 315 -10.30 -11.60 -19.19
C LEU A 315 -10.51 -12.67 -18.10
N LEU A 316 -11.73 -13.17 -17.95
CA LEU A 316 -12.07 -14.21 -16.97
C LEU A 316 -11.27 -15.49 -17.19
N ASN A 317 -11.15 -15.94 -18.45
CA ASN A 317 -10.40 -17.15 -18.78
C ASN A 317 -8.90 -16.97 -18.52
N LEU A 318 -8.35 -15.79 -18.84
CA LEU A 318 -6.96 -15.46 -18.52
C LEU A 318 -6.73 -15.51 -17.00
N MET A 319 -7.56 -14.84 -16.21
CA MET A 319 -7.46 -14.85 -14.75
C MET A 319 -7.53 -16.28 -14.19
N LYS A 320 -8.48 -17.11 -14.66
CA LYS A 320 -8.59 -18.51 -14.26
C LYS A 320 -7.34 -19.34 -14.59
N THR A 321 -6.71 -19.06 -15.73
CA THR A 321 -5.47 -19.76 -16.15
C THR A 321 -4.27 -19.33 -15.29
N LEU A 322 -4.26 -18.09 -14.83
CA LEU A 322 -3.18 -17.54 -13.99
C LEU A 322 -3.33 -17.89 -12.51
N VAL A 323 -4.50 -18.29 -12.05
CA VAL A 323 -4.71 -18.84 -10.70
C VAL A 323 -4.22 -20.29 -10.67
N VAL A 324 -3.38 -20.61 -9.69
CA VAL A 324 -2.98 -22.00 -9.42
C VAL A 324 -3.48 -22.36 -8.03
N CYS A 325 -4.06 -23.55 -7.89
CA CYS A 325 -4.25 -24.17 -6.58
C CYS A 325 -2.87 -24.42 -5.98
N GLU A 326 -2.37 -23.50 -5.16
CA GLU A 326 -1.16 -23.73 -4.39
C GLU A 326 -1.46 -24.83 -3.36
N SER A 327 -0.78 -25.97 -3.50
CA SER A 327 -0.64 -26.89 -2.38
C SER A 327 -0.03 -26.10 -1.23
N LYS A 328 -0.65 -26.12 -0.04
CA LYS A 328 -0.13 -25.43 1.15
C LYS A 328 1.32 -25.87 1.40
N LYS A 329 2.28 -25.03 1.02
CA LYS A 329 3.69 -25.23 1.37
C LYS A 329 3.82 -25.05 2.87
N LYS A 330 4.32 -26.07 3.58
CA LYS A 330 4.57 -25.95 5.01
C LYS A 330 6.04 -25.55 5.19
N PHE A 331 6.25 -24.43 5.85
CA PHE A 331 7.58 -23.96 6.22
C PHE A 331 7.85 -24.31 7.68
N SER A 332 9.01 -24.90 7.95
CA SER A 332 9.55 -25.06 9.31
C SER A 332 10.56 -23.95 9.55
N ASN A 333 10.27 -23.06 10.49
CA ASN A 333 11.14 -21.93 10.83
C ASN A 333 12.00 -22.27 12.04
N TYR A 334 13.29 -21.95 11.95
CA TYR A 334 14.26 -22.08 13.03
C TYR A 334 14.86 -20.70 13.29
N PHE A 335 14.57 -20.15 14.47
CA PHE A 335 15.10 -18.85 14.89
C PHE A 335 16.52 -19.03 15.41
N ILE A 336 17.45 -18.28 14.85
CA ILE A 336 18.85 -18.34 15.24
C ILE A 336 19.06 -17.32 16.36
N ASP A 337 19.50 -17.80 17.53
CA ASP A 337 19.92 -16.92 18.61
C ASP A 337 21.24 -16.25 18.23
N ILE A 338 21.20 -14.92 18.12
CA ILE A 338 22.35 -14.09 17.76
C ILE A 338 22.70 -13.09 18.87
N THR A 339 22.07 -13.21 20.04
CA THR A 339 22.20 -12.25 21.14
C THR A 339 23.62 -12.16 21.69
N GLU A 340 24.37 -13.26 21.68
CA GLU A 340 25.79 -13.30 22.08
C GLU A 340 26.71 -12.47 21.16
N HIS A 341 26.23 -12.12 19.97
CA HIS A 341 26.95 -11.31 18.98
C HIS A 341 26.50 -9.85 18.93
N TYR A 342 25.48 -9.46 19.70
CA TYR A 342 25.04 -8.06 19.74
C TYR A 342 26.16 -7.16 20.26
N ASN A 343 26.46 -6.11 19.49
CA ASN A 343 27.58 -5.21 19.74
C ASN A 343 27.21 -3.73 19.56
N ASN A 344 25.95 -3.44 19.25
CA ASN A 344 25.41 -2.11 19.04
C ASN A 344 24.02 -2.00 19.70
N GLN A 345 23.65 -0.81 20.16
CA GLN A 345 22.31 -0.50 20.66
C GLN A 345 21.64 0.44 19.65
N ALA A 346 20.66 -0.07 18.91
CA ALA A 346 19.94 0.71 17.92
C ALA A 346 18.65 1.33 18.48
N PHE A 347 18.00 0.70 19.46
CA PHE A 347 16.72 1.14 20.02
C PHE A 347 16.86 1.84 21.38
N GLU A 348 15.96 2.77 21.63
CA GLU A 348 15.71 3.38 22.94
C GLU A 348 14.20 3.36 23.25
N ASP A 349 13.84 3.11 24.50
CA ASP A 349 12.42 2.97 24.89
C ASP A 349 11.63 4.28 24.72
N THR A 350 12.27 5.41 25.04
CA THR A 350 11.62 6.72 25.07
C THR A 350 12.59 7.83 24.68
N LEU A 351 12.07 8.97 24.24
CA LEU A 351 12.89 10.12 23.90
C LEU A 351 13.58 10.68 25.15
N ARG A 352 14.91 10.53 25.25
CA ARG A 352 15.71 11.04 26.37
C ARG A 352 17.05 11.62 25.93
N ASP A 353 17.45 12.70 26.56
CA ASP A 353 18.71 13.41 26.28
C ASP A 353 19.96 12.60 26.68
N ASP A 354 19.80 11.66 27.63
CA ASP A 354 20.85 10.78 28.16
C ASP A 354 20.87 9.38 27.52
N SER A 355 20.09 9.15 26.45
CA SER A 355 20.11 7.88 25.71
C SER A 355 21.53 7.54 25.27
N ARG A 356 21.84 6.24 25.18
CA ARG A 356 23.09 5.71 24.61
C ARG A 356 22.90 5.04 23.26
N ALA A 357 21.65 4.85 22.83
CA ALA A 357 21.34 4.27 21.53
C ALA A 357 21.95 5.11 20.42
N ASP A 358 22.51 4.42 19.43
CA ASP A 358 23.15 4.99 18.27
C ASP A 358 23.36 3.90 17.20
N ILE A 359 22.61 3.94 16.11
CA ILE A 359 22.85 3.05 14.97
C ILE A 359 23.92 3.62 14.01
N THR A 360 24.14 4.93 14.03
CA THR A 360 24.96 5.65 13.02
C THR A 360 26.37 6.02 13.50
N GLY A 361 26.59 6.05 14.81
CA GLY A 361 27.74 6.71 15.44
C GLY A 361 27.60 8.23 15.60
N GLU A 362 26.51 8.83 15.12
CA GLU A 362 26.21 10.28 15.22
C GLU A 362 25.10 10.60 16.24
N GLY A 363 24.62 9.59 16.97
CA GLY A 363 23.55 9.71 17.96
C GLY A 363 22.15 9.45 17.41
N THR A 364 22.01 9.06 16.14
CA THR A 364 20.73 8.67 15.55
C THR A 364 20.34 7.25 15.97
N HIS A 365 19.10 7.05 16.39
CA HIS A 365 18.58 5.78 16.90
C HIS A 365 17.08 5.62 16.65
N TYR A 366 16.58 4.39 16.79
CA TYR A 366 15.16 4.09 16.77
C TYR A 366 14.52 4.38 18.13
N ILE A 367 13.26 4.80 18.11
CA ILE A 367 12.42 4.80 19.31
C ILE A 367 11.54 3.54 19.29
N PHE A 368 11.62 2.77 20.37
CA PHE A 368 10.91 1.51 20.53
C PHE A 368 9.40 1.76 20.59
N GLN A 369 8.68 1.30 19.57
CA GLN A 369 7.23 1.42 19.52
C GLN A 369 6.64 0.27 18.69
N ASP A 370 5.66 -0.42 19.28
CA ASP A 370 4.88 -1.47 18.62
C ASP A 370 5.75 -2.61 18.03
N LEU A 371 6.93 -2.89 18.61
CA LEU A 371 7.74 -4.07 18.27
C LEU A 371 7.24 -5.30 19.04
N VAL A 372 7.19 -6.43 18.34
CA VAL A 372 7.03 -7.76 18.92
C VAL A 372 8.42 -8.30 19.24
N VAL A 373 8.70 -8.56 20.53
CA VAL A 373 10.02 -8.96 21.02
C VAL A 373 9.94 -10.17 21.93
N ASN A 374 11.00 -10.98 21.92
CA ASN A 374 11.12 -12.20 22.73
C ASN A 374 10.02 -13.25 22.49
N GLU A 375 9.34 -13.16 21.34
CA GLU A 375 8.31 -14.08 20.89
C GLU A 375 8.31 -14.17 19.36
N GLU A 376 7.49 -15.06 18.80
CA GLU A 376 7.38 -15.20 17.34
C GLU A 376 6.70 -13.96 16.72
N TRP A 377 7.51 -13.12 16.09
CA TRP A 377 7.04 -12.00 15.30
C TRP A 377 6.78 -12.48 13.87
N LYS A 378 5.50 -12.69 13.52
CA LYS A 378 5.06 -13.04 12.15
C LYS A 378 4.57 -11.79 11.44
N LYS A 379 5.01 -11.61 10.19
CA LYS A 379 4.43 -10.61 9.28
C LYS A 379 4.62 -11.04 7.83
N GLY A 380 3.52 -11.20 7.11
CA GLY A 380 3.56 -11.75 5.76
C GLY A 380 4.20 -13.15 5.74
N ASP A 381 5.04 -13.42 4.74
CA ASP A 381 5.75 -14.70 4.60
C ASP A 381 6.93 -14.84 5.57
N PHE A 382 7.24 -13.83 6.39
CA PHE A 382 8.39 -13.81 7.27
C PHE A 382 7.99 -14.08 8.72
N CYS A 383 8.91 -14.67 9.46
CA CYS A 383 8.78 -14.92 10.88
C CYS A 383 10.17 -14.78 11.51
N PHE A 384 10.28 -13.97 12.56
CA PHE A 384 11.50 -13.75 13.31
C PHE A 384 11.22 -13.89 14.80
N ASN A 385 12.27 -14.14 15.58
CA ASN A 385 12.26 -13.91 17.02
C ASN A 385 13.36 -12.89 17.30
N TYR A 386 12.94 -11.68 17.66
CA TYR A 386 13.85 -10.57 17.92
C TYR A 386 13.98 -10.39 19.43
N SER A 387 15.20 -10.53 19.95
CA SER A 387 15.48 -10.35 21.37
C SER A 387 15.82 -8.90 21.66
N TYR A 388 15.14 -8.31 22.63
CA TYR A 388 15.35 -6.93 23.06
C TYR A 388 15.30 -6.83 24.58
N LEU A 389 16.26 -6.08 25.13
CA LEU A 389 16.31 -5.66 26.52
C LEU A 389 16.74 -4.19 26.56
N SER A 390 16.00 -3.38 27.33
CA SER A 390 16.25 -1.94 27.46
C SER A 390 17.70 -1.65 27.87
N ALA A 391 18.30 -0.64 27.22
CA ALA A 391 19.67 -0.17 27.46
C ALA A 391 20.78 -1.22 27.30
N GLN A 392 20.52 -2.29 26.53
CA GLN A 392 21.51 -3.28 26.12
C GLN A 392 21.75 -3.21 24.61
N PRO A 393 22.87 -3.76 24.11
CA PRO A 393 23.01 -4.04 22.70
C PRO A 393 21.84 -4.90 22.21
N ASP A 394 21.30 -4.54 21.04
CA ASP A 394 20.11 -5.14 20.46
C ASP A 394 20.29 -5.51 18.98
N ASN A 395 21.47 -5.24 18.41
CA ASN A 395 21.79 -5.63 17.06
C ASN A 395 23.29 -5.88 16.85
N ILE A 396 23.59 -6.51 15.72
CA ILE A 396 24.97 -6.70 15.24
C ILE A 396 25.28 -5.60 14.23
N SER A 397 26.19 -4.70 14.55
CA SER A 397 26.96 -3.93 13.56
C SER A 397 28.06 -4.82 13.01
N CYS A 398 27.95 -5.23 11.74
CA CYS A 398 28.71 -6.34 11.20
C CYS A 398 30.22 -6.04 11.10
N ASN A 399 31.04 -6.89 11.70
CA ASN A 399 32.49 -6.82 11.71
C ASN A 399 33.14 -8.20 11.51
N ALA A 400 32.55 -9.01 10.62
CA ALA A 400 32.97 -10.37 10.27
C ALA A 400 32.80 -11.42 11.39
N GLU A 401 31.74 -11.28 12.19
CA GLU A 401 31.34 -12.27 13.18
C GLU A 401 31.00 -13.61 12.52
N VAL A 402 31.18 -14.70 13.28
CA VAL A 402 30.83 -16.06 12.88
C VAL A 402 29.79 -16.59 13.85
N ILE A 403 28.58 -16.82 13.36
CA ILE A 403 27.46 -17.35 14.13
C ILE A 403 27.48 -18.87 14.03
N CYS A 404 27.55 -19.56 15.17
CA CYS A 404 27.47 -21.02 15.23
C CYS A 404 26.00 -21.47 15.29
N ILE A 405 25.64 -22.45 14.45
CA ILE A 405 24.26 -22.92 14.28
C ILE A 405 24.16 -24.36 14.78
N PRO A 406 23.12 -24.72 15.54
CA PRO A 406 22.89 -26.08 16.01
C PRO A 406 22.36 -26.99 14.89
N GLU A 407 23.20 -27.25 13.87
CA GLU A 407 22.99 -28.22 12.78
C GLU A 407 21.54 -28.23 12.22
N ILE A 408 21.18 -27.20 11.44
CA ILE A 408 19.81 -27.03 10.95
C ILE A 408 19.74 -27.32 9.46
N ASN A 409 18.87 -28.26 9.06
CA ASN A 409 18.53 -28.43 7.65
C ASN A 409 17.67 -27.25 7.18
N ALA A 410 18.12 -26.57 6.14
CA ALA A 410 17.41 -25.40 5.61
C ALA A 410 17.65 -25.24 4.12
N GLN A 411 16.69 -24.58 3.47
CA GLN A 411 16.73 -24.20 2.05
C GLN A 411 16.69 -22.68 1.87
N TYR A 412 16.38 -21.95 2.94
CA TYR A 412 16.32 -20.50 2.94
C TYR A 412 16.91 -19.91 4.22
N ILE A 413 17.46 -18.71 4.09
CA ILE A 413 17.76 -17.81 5.20
C ILE A 413 16.94 -16.54 5.02
N SER A 414 16.24 -16.12 6.07
CA SER A 414 15.58 -14.83 6.15
C SER A 414 16.37 -13.93 7.08
N ILE A 415 16.62 -12.70 6.65
CA ILE A 415 17.39 -11.71 7.39
C ILE A 415 16.47 -10.52 7.70
N LEU A 416 16.44 -10.12 8.98
CA LEU A 416 15.90 -8.84 9.41
C LEU A 416 17.08 -7.89 9.65
N GLY A 417 17.18 -6.85 8.83
CA GLY A 417 18.34 -5.96 8.84
C GLY A 417 18.09 -4.64 8.14
N CYS A 418 19.10 -3.78 8.18
CA CYS A 418 19.17 -2.52 7.45
C CYS A 418 20.62 -2.05 7.36
N SER A 419 20.84 -0.92 6.72
CA SER A 419 22.12 -0.22 6.74
C SER A 419 22.00 1.26 7.07
N GLU A 420 23.14 1.91 7.30
CA GLU A 420 23.27 3.36 7.43
C GLU A 420 24.26 3.95 6.41
N PHE A 421 24.21 5.28 6.19
CA PHE A 421 25.06 6.03 5.24
C PHE A 421 25.10 5.42 3.82
N GLY A 422 23.98 4.85 3.38
CA GLY A 422 23.82 4.22 2.07
C GLY A 422 23.19 2.83 2.14
N SER A 423 22.91 2.29 0.97
CA SER A 423 22.42 0.91 0.79
C SER A 423 23.55 0.04 0.25
N TYR A 424 23.64 -1.21 0.72
CA TYR A 424 24.75 -2.10 0.40
C TYR A 424 24.29 -3.49 -0.04
N ASN A 425 25.11 -4.13 -0.87
CA ASN A 425 25.02 -5.55 -1.18
C ASN A 425 26.27 -6.22 -0.62
N GLU A 426 26.12 -7.09 0.37
CA GLU A 426 27.21 -7.68 1.12
C GLU A 426 27.19 -9.21 1.05
N LYS A 427 28.37 -9.83 1.15
CA LYS A 427 28.51 -11.29 1.05
C LYS A 427 28.38 -11.94 2.41
N LEU A 428 27.51 -12.93 2.53
CA LEU A 428 27.47 -13.86 3.66
C LEU A 428 27.99 -15.22 3.20
N VAL A 429 28.71 -15.93 4.07
CA VAL A 429 29.15 -17.30 3.81
C VAL A 429 28.38 -18.27 4.68
N ILE A 430 27.73 -19.24 4.06
CA ILE A 430 27.04 -20.35 4.72
C ILE A 430 27.97 -21.55 4.69
N GLU A 431 28.26 -22.11 5.86
CA GLU A 431 29.06 -23.33 6.03
C GLU A 431 28.15 -24.48 6.43
N TYR A 432 28.31 -25.62 5.75
CA TYR A 432 27.48 -26.82 5.94
C TYR A 432 28.26 -27.90 6.69
N SER A 433 27.54 -28.86 7.28
CA SER A 433 28.15 -29.95 8.06
C SER A 433 29.07 -30.87 7.24
N ASP A 434 28.92 -30.90 5.92
CA ASP A 434 29.83 -31.60 5.00
C ASP A 434 31.15 -30.84 4.73
N GLY A 435 31.34 -29.68 5.35
CA GLY A 435 32.50 -28.80 5.19
C GLY A 435 32.44 -27.89 3.97
N SER A 436 31.40 -27.99 3.14
CA SER A 436 31.21 -27.11 2.00
C SER A 436 30.82 -25.69 2.45
N LYS A 437 31.16 -24.71 1.61
CA LYS A 437 30.84 -23.30 1.81
C LYS A 437 30.14 -22.73 0.60
N ARG A 438 29.12 -21.91 0.83
CA ARG A 438 28.40 -21.16 -0.21
C ARG A 438 28.32 -19.70 0.16
N VAL A 439 28.41 -18.86 -0.87
CA VAL A 439 28.32 -17.42 -0.72
C VAL A 439 26.97 -16.98 -1.25
N ILE A 440 26.24 -16.21 -0.45
CA ILE A 440 25.08 -15.45 -0.90
C ILE A 440 25.39 -13.97 -0.84
N THR A 441 24.82 -13.19 -1.75
CA THR A 441 24.82 -11.73 -1.66
C THR A 441 23.51 -11.33 -1.01
N ALA A 442 23.59 -10.72 0.17
CA ALA A 442 22.45 -10.13 0.86
C ALA A 442 22.42 -8.63 0.64
N ASP A 443 21.21 -8.11 0.57
CA ASP A 443 20.88 -6.74 0.28
C ASP A 443 20.39 -6.05 1.55
N PHE A 444 20.87 -4.83 1.76
CA PHE A 444 20.55 -4.00 2.92
C PHE A 444 20.24 -2.59 2.45
N SER A 445 18.96 -2.21 2.52
CA SER A 445 18.54 -0.83 2.29
C SER A 445 18.86 0.07 3.49
N ASP A 446 19.11 1.34 3.19
CA ASP A 446 19.31 2.36 4.23
C ASP A 446 18.03 2.56 5.06
N PHE A 447 18.16 2.58 6.38
CA PHE A 447 17.06 2.57 7.33
C PHE A 447 16.09 3.76 7.20
N PHE A 448 16.54 4.92 6.68
CA PHE A 448 15.69 6.10 6.58
C PHE A 448 14.85 6.17 5.28
N GLN A 449 15.12 5.33 4.28
CA GLN A 449 14.47 5.38 2.97
C GLN A 449 13.59 4.15 2.66
N PRO A 450 12.75 4.17 1.61
CA PRO A 450 12.06 2.98 1.13
C PRO A 450 13.04 1.89 0.65
N PRO A 451 12.65 0.60 0.64
CA PRO A 451 13.54 -0.48 0.22
C PRO A 451 13.95 -0.32 -1.25
N VAL A 452 15.23 -0.48 -1.55
CA VAL A 452 15.79 -0.34 -2.91
C VAL A 452 16.13 -1.68 -3.57
N PHE A 453 16.24 -2.77 -2.81
CA PHE A 453 16.59 -4.09 -3.32
C PHE A 453 15.43 -5.10 -3.30
N GLY A 454 14.19 -4.62 -3.24
CA GLY A 454 13.00 -5.47 -3.17
C GLY A 454 12.83 -6.20 -1.83
N GLU A 455 13.54 -5.76 -0.79
CA GLU A 455 13.22 -6.16 0.58
C GLU A 455 11.80 -5.69 0.96
N LYS A 456 11.17 -6.37 1.90
CA LYS A 456 9.88 -5.94 2.46
C LYS A 456 10.12 -5.14 3.73
N VAL A 457 9.43 -4.01 3.89
CA VAL A 457 9.45 -3.25 5.15
C VAL A 457 8.81 -4.10 6.24
N TYR A 458 9.62 -4.60 7.16
CA TYR A 458 9.16 -5.47 8.24
C TYR A 458 8.63 -4.65 9.40
N TRP A 459 9.32 -3.56 9.74
CA TRP A 459 8.90 -2.63 10.77
C TRP A 459 9.25 -1.19 10.38
N THR A 460 8.44 -0.26 10.85
CA THR A 460 8.61 1.17 10.68
C THR A 460 8.28 1.86 12.01
N GLY A 461 9.10 2.80 12.43
CA GLY A 461 8.83 3.59 13.62
C GLY A 461 9.61 4.90 13.66
N ALA A 462 9.44 5.63 14.76
CA ALA A 462 10.08 6.93 14.92
C ALA A 462 11.60 6.79 15.05
N ALA A 463 12.33 7.77 14.51
CA ALA A 463 13.77 7.91 14.69
C ALA A 463 14.05 9.19 15.49
N ALA A 464 15.13 9.20 16.26
CA ALA A 464 15.58 10.38 16.98
C ALA A 464 17.09 10.58 16.81
N GLU A 465 17.53 11.83 16.93
CA GLU A 465 18.94 12.24 16.89
C GLU A 465 19.31 12.88 18.22
N ARG A 466 20.36 12.38 18.86
CA ARG A 466 21.00 13.03 20.01
C ARG A 466 22.12 13.94 19.53
N ARG A 467 21.93 15.26 19.62
CA ARG A 467 22.95 16.25 19.24
C ARG A 467 23.10 17.34 20.29
N ASN A 468 24.34 17.62 20.70
CA ASN A 468 24.68 18.63 21.72
C ASN A 468 23.92 18.43 23.05
N GLY A 469 23.78 17.18 23.50
CA GLY A 469 23.10 16.84 24.75
C GLY A 469 21.59 17.04 24.73
N ARG A 470 20.99 17.15 23.54
CA ARG A 470 19.53 17.17 23.36
C ARG A 470 19.13 16.14 22.31
N THR A 471 18.06 15.40 22.61
CA THR A 471 17.49 14.41 21.69
C THR A 471 16.23 14.96 21.05
N ARG A 472 16.11 14.83 19.73
CA ARG A 472 14.95 15.29 18.96
C ARG A 472 14.52 14.21 17.98
N TYR A 473 13.23 14.09 17.75
CA TYR A 473 12.71 13.26 16.68
C TYR A 473 13.22 13.76 15.32
N HIS A 474 13.55 12.83 14.44
CA HIS A 474 13.68 13.11 13.01
C HIS A 474 12.30 13.31 12.37
N SER A 475 12.28 13.95 11.21
CA SER A 475 11.09 14.11 10.38
C SER A 475 10.81 12.89 9.49
N PHE A 476 11.59 11.81 9.61
CA PHE A 476 11.41 10.58 8.86
C PHE A 476 11.17 9.41 9.81
N ASN A 477 10.52 8.37 9.31
CA ASN A 477 10.44 7.10 10.00
C ASN A 477 11.60 6.20 9.60
N ALA A 478 12.17 5.54 10.60
CA ALA A 478 13.21 4.55 10.44
C ALA A 478 12.58 3.17 10.21
N ARG A 479 13.29 2.30 9.48
CA ARG A 479 12.76 1.02 8.98
C ARG A 479 13.69 -0.14 9.24
N LEU A 480 13.10 -1.30 9.50
CA LEU A 480 13.77 -2.60 9.41
C LEU A 480 13.24 -3.36 8.20
N PHE A 481 14.13 -3.99 7.44
CA PHE A 481 13.79 -4.70 6.22
C PHE A 481 13.96 -6.21 6.38
N ALA A 482 13.03 -6.96 5.79
CA ALA A 482 13.10 -8.40 5.73
C ALA A 482 13.29 -8.86 4.28
N LYS A 483 14.23 -9.78 4.08
CA LYS A 483 14.40 -10.47 2.80
C LYS A 483 14.82 -11.93 3.01
N ARG A 484 14.29 -12.80 2.14
CA ARG A 484 14.57 -14.23 2.14
C ARG A 484 15.48 -14.55 0.96
N TYR A 485 16.53 -15.31 1.24
CA TYR A 485 17.49 -15.77 0.27
C TYR A 485 17.43 -17.28 0.19
N ARG A 486 17.43 -17.82 -1.02
CA ARG A 486 17.58 -19.25 -1.25
C ARG A 486 19.03 -19.63 -0.99
N ILE A 487 19.24 -20.68 -0.22
CA ILE A 487 20.55 -21.30 0.02
C ILE A 487 20.54 -22.72 -0.56
N GLU A 488 21.71 -23.35 -0.65
CA GLU A 488 21.76 -24.77 -1.01
C GLU A 488 21.11 -25.59 0.12
N SER A 489 20.32 -26.59 -0.27
CA SER A 489 19.66 -27.47 0.69
C SER A 489 20.70 -28.29 1.43
N GLY A 490 20.70 -28.22 2.75
CA GLY A 490 21.63 -28.98 3.57
C GLY A 490 21.62 -28.53 5.03
N CYS A 491 22.43 -29.21 5.83
CA CYS A 491 22.60 -28.93 7.26
C CYS A 491 23.58 -27.78 7.46
N VAL A 492 23.08 -26.60 7.82
CA VAL A 492 23.84 -25.39 8.08
C VAL A 492 24.44 -25.44 9.49
N VAL A 493 25.74 -25.14 9.61
CA VAL A 493 26.48 -25.17 10.88
C VAL A 493 27.10 -23.82 11.25
N LYS A 494 27.42 -22.96 10.28
CA LYS A 494 27.89 -21.60 10.56
C LYS A 494 27.41 -20.60 9.51
N ILE A 495 27.25 -19.36 9.95
CA ILE A 495 27.01 -18.19 9.10
C ILE A 495 28.11 -17.18 9.37
N HIS A 496 28.88 -16.81 8.33
CA HIS A 496 29.90 -15.78 8.41
C HIS A 496 29.30 -14.46 7.91
N LEU A 497 29.24 -13.46 8.79
CA LEU A 497 28.70 -12.14 8.51
C LEU A 497 29.71 -11.26 7.74
N PRO A 498 29.24 -10.20 7.04
CA PRO A 498 30.14 -9.33 6.29
C PRO A 498 31.02 -8.48 7.20
N LYS A 499 32.13 -7.96 6.65
CA LYS A 499 32.99 -6.98 7.32
C LYS A 499 32.56 -5.56 6.95
N LYS A 500 31.37 -5.15 7.39
CA LYS A 500 30.77 -3.86 7.02
C LYS A 500 29.96 -3.29 8.19
N ARG A 501 30.55 -2.38 8.95
CA ARG A 501 29.93 -1.83 10.17
C ARG A 501 28.63 -1.07 9.93
N ASN A 502 28.48 -0.50 8.73
CA ASN A 502 27.24 0.16 8.33
C ASN A 502 26.08 -0.81 8.06
N VAL A 503 26.30 -2.13 8.13
CA VAL A 503 25.26 -3.15 7.96
C VAL A 503 24.89 -3.71 9.33
N HIS A 504 23.60 -3.73 9.59
CA HIS A 504 23.03 -4.10 10.87
C HIS A 504 22.08 -5.30 10.73
N ILE A 505 22.27 -6.31 11.57
CA ILE A 505 21.40 -7.51 11.63
C ILE A 505 20.72 -7.57 13.00
N PHE A 506 19.39 -7.71 12.97
CA PHE A 506 18.53 -7.77 14.15
C PHE A 506 18.00 -9.17 14.42
N ALA A 507 17.74 -9.96 13.37
CA ALA A 507 17.32 -11.35 13.53
C ALA A 507 17.64 -12.19 12.29
N LEU A 508 17.82 -13.50 12.51
CA LEU A 508 18.02 -14.49 11.46
C LEU A 508 17.06 -15.67 11.66
N THR A 509 16.45 -16.12 10.57
CA THR A 509 15.60 -17.32 10.55
C THR A 509 16.05 -18.23 9.43
N LEU A 510 16.37 -19.48 9.74
CA LEU A 510 16.54 -20.54 8.75
C LEU A 510 15.18 -21.20 8.49
N THR A 511 14.88 -21.49 7.24
CA THR A 511 13.59 -22.09 6.86
C THR A 511 13.81 -23.32 5.99
N ASP A 512 13.12 -24.41 6.34
CA ASP A 512 12.99 -25.61 5.50
C ASP A 512 11.59 -25.68 4.89
N GLU A 513 11.53 -25.99 3.59
CA GLU A 513 10.28 -26.12 2.83
C GLU A 513 9.91 -27.60 2.71
N VAL A 514 8.81 -27.99 3.35
CA VAL A 514 8.31 -29.36 3.35
C VAL A 514 7.09 -29.45 2.43
N PHE A 515 7.20 -30.25 1.37
CA PHE A 515 6.06 -30.61 0.53
C PHE A 515 5.20 -31.65 1.25
N LEU A 516 3.89 -31.41 1.32
CA LEU A 516 2.89 -32.38 1.79
C LEU A 516 2.35 -33.22 0.63
#